data_AF-A0A661FKD4-F1
#
_entry.id   AF-A0A661FKD4-F1
#
_cell.length_a   1.000
_cell.length_b   1.000
_cell.length_c   1.000
_cell.angle_alpha   90.00
_cell.angle_beta   90.00
_cell.angle_gamma   90.00
#
_symmetry.space_group_name_H-M   'P 1'
#
loop_
_entity.id
_entity.type
_entity.pdbx_description
1 polymer ?
#
loop_
_entity_poly.entity_id
_entity_poly.type
_entity_poly.pdbx_seq_one_letter_code
_entity_poly.pdbx_strand_id
1 'polypeptide(L)'
;MPFKKHYPDQEKIRIQARIACKAVQILAELGVEVVSVTFRHPHPLIEVMHCPGTNNLRNHYKGQGEDNSGNKYTHKVAHINGCQIEWNEDRK
;
A
#
# COMPACT_ATOMS: atom_id res chain seq x y z
N MET A 1 -23.83 -14.06 27.41
CA MET A 1 -23.96 -14.22 25.94
C MET A 1 -22.56 -14.33 25.36
N PRO A 2 -22.19 -15.42 24.66
CA PRO A 2 -20.88 -15.48 24.02
C PRO A 2 -20.88 -14.55 22.81
N PHE A 3 -19.94 -13.60 22.76
CA PHE A 3 -19.68 -12.78 21.58
C PHE A 3 -19.35 -13.73 20.42
N LYS A 4 -20.25 -13.90 19.46
CA LYS A 4 -19.92 -14.54 18.19
C LYS A 4 -18.78 -13.73 17.58
N LYS A 5 -17.57 -14.30 17.50
CA LYS A 5 -16.47 -13.73 16.72
C LYS A 5 -17.00 -13.52 15.29
N HIS A 6 -17.22 -12.27 14.91
CA HIS A 6 -17.62 -11.94 13.56
C HIS A 6 -16.35 -11.98 12.71
N TYR A 7 -16.11 -13.15 12.11
CA TYR A 7 -15.01 -13.29 11.16
C TYR A 7 -15.33 -12.45 9.93
N PRO A 8 -14.35 -11.71 9.38
CA PRO A 8 -14.51 -11.05 8.10
C PRO A 8 -14.95 -12.04 7.03
N ASP A 9 -15.86 -11.59 6.16
CA ASP A 9 -16.44 -12.37 5.08
C ASP A 9 -15.33 -12.94 4.17
N GLN A 10 -15.26 -14.27 4.10
CA GLN A 10 -14.24 -14.98 3.34
C GLN A 10 -14.26 -14.62 1.86
N GLU A 11 -15.43 -14.34 1.29
CA GLU A 11 -15.56 -13.98 -0.11
C GLU A 11 -14.95 -12.60 -0.37
N LYS A 12 -15.18 -11.64 0.53
CA LYS A 12 -14.56 -10.30 0.46
C LYS A 12 -13.04 -10.39 0.53
N ILE A 13 -12.51 -11.21 1.44
CA ILE A 13 -11.05 -11.43 1.56
C ILE A 13 -10.48 -12.01 0.26
N ARG A 14 -11.15 -13.00 -0.35
CA ARG A 14 -10.69 -13.60 -1.61
C ARG A 14 -10.68 -12.58 -2.75
N ILE A 15 -11.71 -11.74 -2.86
CA ILE A 15 -11.78 -10.67 -3.87
C ILE A 15 -10.65 -9.67 -3.67
N GLN A 16 -10.46 -9.20 -2.44
CA GLN A 16 -9.39 -8.27 -2.10
C GLN A 16 -7.99 -8.87 -2.38
N ALA A 17 -7.77 -10.14 -2.06
CA ALA A 17 -6.52 -10.82 -2.34
C ALA A 17 -6.23 -10.90 -3.85
N ARG A 18 -7.24 -11.21 -4.68
CA ARG A 18 -7.09 -11.21 -6.15
C ARG A 18 -6.73 -9.83 -6.70
N ILE A 19 -7.35 -8.79 -6.15
CA ILE A 19 -7.05 -7.39 -6.50
C ILE A 19 -5.59 -7.05 -6.11
N ALA A 20 -5.19 -7.39 -4.88
CA ALA A 20 -3.83 -7.18 -4.41
C ALA A 20 -2.77 -7.93 -5.24
N CYS A 21 -3.01 -9.21 -5.59
CA CYS A 21 -2.10 -9.97 -6.46
C CYS A 21 -1.86 -9.26 -7.80
N LYS A 22 -2.92 -8.73 -8.43
CA LYS A 22 -2.77 -7.98 -9.70
C LYS A 22 -1.98 -6.69 -9.51
N ALA A 23 -2.19 -5.97 -8.41
CA ALA A 23 -1.43 -4.77 -8.12
C ALA A 23 0.05 -5.09 -7.87
N VAL A 24 0.36 -6.13 -7.10
CA VAL A 24 1.73 -6.60 -6.85
C VAL A 24 2.43 -7.00 -8.13
N GLN A 25 1.74 -7.67 -9.06
CA GLN A 25 2.31 -8.01 -10.36
C GLN A 25 2.76 -6.77 -11.15
N ILE A 26 1.92 -5.73 -11.21
CA ILE A 26 2.27 -4.46 -11.87
C ILE A 26 3.47 -3.80 -11.18
N LEU A 27 3.50 -3.80 -9.85
CA LEU A 27 4.62 -3.25 -9.09
C LEU A 27 5.92 -4.00 -9.38
N ALA A 28 5.87 -5.34 -9.47
CA ALA A 28 7.03 -6.16 -9.82
C ALA A 28 7.54 -5.87 -11.24
N GLU A 29 6.65 -5.67 -12.22
CA GLU A 29 7.01 -5.27 -13.59
C GLU A 29 7.68 -3.89 -13.63
N LEU A 30 7.34 -3.01 -12.69
CA LEU A 30 7.96 -1.69 -12.51
C LEU A 30 9.25 -1.74 -11.67
N GLY A 31 9.67 -2.91 -11.17
CA GLY A 31 10.82 -3.06 -10.28
C GLY A 31 10.61 -2.42 -8.91
N VAL A 32 9.36 -2.35 -8.43
CA VAL A 32 9.00 -1.80 -7.13
C VAL A 32 8.89 -2.94 -6.10
N GLU A 33 9.65 -2.83 -5.02
CA GLU A 33 9.64 -3.81 -3.93
C GLU A 33 8.47 -3.58 -2.99
N VAL A 34 7.71 -4.64 -2.71
CA VAL A 34 6.59 -4.63 -1.77
C VAL A 34 7.07 -4.96 -0.37
N VAL A 35 6.79 -4.07 0.59
CA VAL A 35 7.13 -4.24 2.01
C VAL A 35 6.02 -4.96 2.74
N SER A 36 4.77 -4.51 2.56
CA SER A 36 3.63 -5.06 3.29
C SER A 36 2.34 -4.95 2.49
N VAL A 37 1.39 -5.85 2.78
CA VAL A 37 0.03 -5.82 2.21
C VAL A 37 -0.99 -5.95 3.35
N THR A 38 -1.85 -4.95 3.49
CA THR A 38 -2.83 -4.84 4.58
C THR A 38 -4.26 -4.85 4.03
N PHE A 39 -5.07 -5.81 4.49
CA PHE A 39 -6.47 -6.01 4.10
C PHE A 39 -7.49 -5.43 5.10
N ARG A 40 -7.06 -4.49 5.96
CA ARG A 40 -7.91 -3.91 7.01
C ARG A 40 -8.83 -2.79 6.53
N HIS A 41 -8.57 -2.26 5.34
CA HIS A 41 -9.30 -1.15 4.75
C HIS A 41 -10.27 -1.63 3.65
N PRO A 42 -11.24 -0.80 3.23
CA PRO A 42 -12.14 -1.14 2.12
C PRO A 42 -11.38 -1.52 0.83
N HIS A 43 -10.22 -0.89 0.64
CA HIS A 43 -9.24 -1.16 -0.40
C HIS A 43 -7.98 -1.75 0.22
N PRO A 44 -7.36 -2.79 -0.35
CA PRO A 44 -6.08 -3.28 0.13
C PRO A 44 -5.03 -2.17 0.06
N LEU A 45 -4.27 -2.02 1.14
CA LEU A 45 -3.17 -1.08 1.23
C LEU A 45 -1.85 -1.84 1.05
N ILE A 46 -1.01 -1.37 0.13
CA ILE A 46 0.28 -1.98 -0.20
C ILE A 46 1.35 -0.94 0.10
N GLU A 47 2.22 -1.24 1.07
CA GLU A 47 3.39 -0.41 1.34
C GLU A 47 4.54 -0.89 0.46
N VAL A 48 5.23 0.05 -0.16
CA VAL A 48 6.35 -0.24 -1.06
C VAL A 48 7.59 0.57 -0.68
N MET A 49 8.75 0.05 -1.06
CA MET A 49 10.00 0.81 -0.95
C MET A 49 10.03 1.91 -2.01
N HIS A 50 10.46 3.11 -1.63
CA HIS A 50 10.71 4.16 -2.61
C HIS A 50 11.89 3.76 -3.51
N CYS A 51 11.63 3.70 -4.81
CA CYS A 51 12.62 3.40 -5.83
C CYS A 51 12.29 4.13 -7.14
N PRO A 52 13.18 4.14 -8.15
CA PRO A 52 12.90 4.77 -9.45
C PRO A 52 11.59 4.30 -10.10
N GLY A 53 11.20 3.03 -9.89
CA GLY A 53 9.92 2.48 -10.37
C GLY A 53 8.69 3.20 -9.80
N THR A 54 8.75 3.70 -8.57
CA THR A 54 7.65 4.45 -7.94
C THR A 54 7.39 5.80 -8.61
N ASN A 55 8.37 6.35 -9.34
CA ASN A 55 8.20 7.59 -10.11
C ASN A 55 7.30 7.40 -11.35
N ASN A 56 7.16 6.16 -11.83
CA ASN A 56 6.24 5.81 -12.91
C ASN A 56 4.80 5.69 -12.45
N LEU A 57 4.56 5.66 -11.13
CA LEU A 57 3.22 5.63 -10.55
C LEU A 57 2.63 7.04 -10.53
N ARG A 58 1.42 7.17 -11.06
CA ARG A 58 0.63 8.41 -10.94
C ARG A 58 0.25 8.59 -9.46
N ASN A 59 1.05 9.40 -8.77
CA ASN A 59 0.98 9.58 -7.33
C ASN A 59 0.40 10.93 -6.95
N HIS A 60 -0.02 10.99 -5.69
CA HIS A 60 -0.51 12.17 -5.02
C HIS A 60 0.25 12.33 -3.70
N TYR A 61 0.54 13.58 -3.38
CA TYR A 61 1.08 13.93 -2.08
C TYR A 61 0.02 13.71 -1.00
N LYS A 62 0.34 12.91 0.02
CA LYS A 62 -0.55 12.68 1.17
C LYS A 62 -0.10 13.46 2.39
N GLY A 63 1.20 13.71 2.56
CA GLY A 63 1.70 14.47 3.70
C GLY A 63 3.22 14.47 3.84
N GLN A 64 3.69 15.04 4.94
CA GLN A 64 5.08 15.00 5.40
C GLN A 64 5.11 14.41 6.80
N GLY A 65 6.22 13.75 7.12
CA GLY A 65 6.49 13.23 8.46
C GLY A 65 7.96 13.33 8.82
N GLU A 66 8.24 12.95 10.05
CA GLU A 66 9.59 12.87 10.59
C GLU A 66 9.75 11.48 11.20
N ASP A 67 10.85 10.80 10.89
CA ASP A 67 11.15 9.49 11.49
C ASP A 67 11.69 9.67 12.92
N ASN A 68 11.91 8.55 13.62
CA ASN A 68 12.46 8.57 14.99
C ASN A 68 13.90 9.11 15.07
N SER A 69 14.57 9.31 13.93
CA SER A 69 15.93 9.84 13.82
C SER A 69 15.95 11.34 13.45
N GLY A 70 14.78 11.96 13.28
CA GLY A 70 14.65 13.35 12.86
C GLY A 70 14.71 13.56 11.34
N ASN A 71 14.74 12.49 10.54
CA ASN A 71 14.76 12.61 9.08
C ASN A 71 13.35 12.90 8.57
N LYS A 72 13.26 13.93 7.73
CA LYS A 72 11.99 14.34 7.12
C LYS A 72 11.73 13.50 5.89
N TYR A 73 10.50 13.02 5.75
CA TYR A 73 10.05 12.30 4.57
C TYR A 73 8.75 12.89 4.03
N THR A 74 8.53 12.67 2.73
CA THR A 74 7.30 12.97 2.04
C THR A 74 6.52 11.67 1.85
N HIS A 75 5.31 11.62 2.36
CA HIS A 75 4.44 10.48 2.22
C HIS A 75 3.63 10.60 0.92
N LYS A 76 3.82 9.64 0.01
CA LYS A 76 3.17 9.60 -1.30
C LYS A 76 2.24 8.41 -1.40
N VAL A 77 1.17 8.61 -2.16
CA VAL A 77 0.16 7.58 -2.41
C VAL A 77 -0.19 7.50 -3.88
N ALA A 78 -0.36 6.28 -4.39
CA ALA A 78 -0.94 6.00 -5.69
C ALA A 78 -2.11 5.01 -5.58
N HIS A 79 -2.91 4.91 -6.63
CA HIS A 79 -3.98 3.92 -6.71
C HIS A 79 -3.78 3.04 -7.93
N ILE A 80 -3.72 1.73 -7.72
CA ILE A 80 -3.53 0.73 -8.79
C ILE A 80 -4.55 -0.39 -8.59
N ASN A 81 -5.37 -0.66 -9.61
CA ASN A 81 -6.33 -1.77 -9.60
C ASN A 81 -7.27 -1.83 -8.37
N GLY A 82 -7.56 -0.69 -7.73
CA GLY A 82 -8.38 -0.65 -6.51
C GLY A 82 -7.61 -0.94 -5.21
N CYS A 83 -6.28 -0.98 -5.27
CA CYS A 83 -5.38 -0.92 -4.13
C CYS A 83 -4.85 0.50 -3.95
N GLN A 84 -4.59 0.86 -2.68
CA GLN A 84 -3.83 2.05 -2.31
C GLN A 84 -2.37 1.65 -2.13
N ILE A 85 -1.46 2.32 -2.81
CA ILE A 85 -0.02 2.07 -2.74
C ILE A 85 0.62 3.23 -1.98
N GLU A 86 1.39 2.97 -0.93
CA GLU A 86 2.03 4.01 -0.12
C GLU A 86 3.54 3.84 -0.03
N TRP A 87 4.26 4.95 -0.05
CA TRP A 87 5.69 4.98 0.25
C TRP A 87 6.11 6.31 0.86
N ASN A 88 7.25 6.27 1.55
CA ASN A 88 7.94 7.44 2.08
C ASN A 88 9.12 7.77 1.16
N GLU A 89 9.20 9.03 0.73
CA GLU A 89 10.31 9.56 -0.04
C GLU A 89 11.12 10.51 0.84
N ASP A 90 12.38 10.14 1.10
CA ASP A 90 13.27 10.93 1.93
C ASP A 90 13.47 12.32 1.34
N ARG A 91 13.33 13.36 2.16
CA ARG A 91 13.74 14.70 1.75
C ARG A 91 15.26 14.80 1.88
N LYS A 92 15.92 14.92 0.74
CA LYS A 92 17.32 15.37 0.66
C LYS A 92 17.48 16.79 1.21
#